data_AF-A0A1Q5UC93-F1
#
_entry.id   AF-A0A1Q5UC93-F1
#
_cell.length_a   1.000
_cell.length_b   1.000
_cell.length_c   1.000
_cell.angle_alpha   90.00
_cell.angle_beta   90.00
_cell.angle_gamma   90.00
#
_symmetry.space_group_name_H-M   'P 1'
#
loop_
_entity.id
_entity.type
_entity.pdbx_description
1 polymer ?
#
loop_
_entity_poly.entity_id
_entity_poly.type
_entity_poly.pdbx_seq_one_letter_code
_entity_poly.pdbx_strand_id
1 'polypeptide(L)'
;MILGDPWLHDVNGRYSARKGYLDIFTKSGERTRCWNRADRTIGPPGVKALRVAQTEASSIQQLVRSVSDANRLQIGRVSLDDIEKALRPKKYLDPKDKLPKHYWQWLAAFSQQLADQLPPHRPGIDHKIPLKRDRNGVEEPPPYGPLYGMNKEELLYLRKTLTDLLGKNFIRVSQSPAAAPILLVRKPGGGVRFCVDYRGLNERTVKDRYPLPLIRETLRNMGHARWFTKLDIIAAFHKIRIHPGEEWKTAFRTRYGLYEWNVTPFGLTGAPATFQRYINQTLREYLDDFVSAYVDDIIIYTNGTLADHRRKVGEVLQKLMDAGLQCDIAKSEFEQDSVKYLGFIVEAGKGIHVDLKK
;
A
#
# COMPACT_ATOMS: atom_id res chain seq x y z
N MET A 1 -18.02 12.49 3.83
CA MET A 1 -16.89 12.74 4.74
C MET A 1 -15.92 13.63 3.99
N ILE A 2 -15.93 14.94 4.26
CA ILE A 2 -15.04 15.89 3.59
C ILE A 2 -13.64 15.65 4.17
N LEU A 3 -12.71 15.17 3.34
CA LEU A 3 -11.30 15.05 3.67
C LEU A 3 -10.77 16.45 4.03
N GLY A 4 -10.55 16.72 5.33
CA GLY A 4 -9.97 18.00 5.78
C GLY A 4 -10.40 18.49 7.17
N ASP A 5 -11.49 17.97 7.76
CA ASP A 5 -12.02 18.50 9.04
C ASP A 5 -11.02 18.46 10.22
N PRO A 6 -10.24 17.39 10.45
CA PRO A 6 -9.28 17.38 11.56
C PRO A 6 -8.20 18.46 11.43
N TRP A 7 -7.74 18.71 10.19
CA TRP A 7 -6.73 19.72 9.91
C TRP A 7 -7.28 21.15 10.02
N LEU A 8 -8.54 21.37 9.62
CA LEU A 8 -9.19 22.67 9.79
C LEU A 8 -9.35 23.03 11.27
N HIS A 9 -9.65 22.06 12.14
CA HIS A 9 -9.73 22.31 13.58
C HIS A 9 -8.37 22.71 14.20
N ASP A 10 -7.29 22.06 13.78
CA ASP A 10 -5.93 22.33 14.30
C ASP A 10 -5.39 23.73 13.93
N VAL A 11 -5.84 24.29 12.80
CA VAL A 11 -5.43 25.63 12.31
C VAL A 11 -6.51 26.71 12.50
N ASN A 12 -7.53 26.40 13.31
CA ASN A 12 -8.73 27.23 13.53
C ASN A 12 -9.32 27.75 12.21
N GLY A 13 -9.30 26.90 11.19
CA GLY A 13 -9.68 27.21 9.83
C GLY A 13 -11.17 27.51 9.72
N ARG A 14 -11.54 28.63 9.10
CA ARG A 14 -12.93 28.98 8.82
C ARG A 14 -13.18 28.98 7.32
N TYR A 15 -13.93 28.00 6.84
CA TYR A 15 -14.30 27.90 5.44
C TYR A 15 -15.66 28.57 5.19
N SER A 16 -15.70 29.54 4.27
CA SER A 16 -16.95 30.18 3.84
C SER A 16 -17.30 29.70 2.43
N ALA A 17 -18.09 28.63 2.33
CA ALA A 17 -18.54 28.08 1.06
C ALA A 17 -19.28 29.12 0.19
N ARG A 18 -20.12 29.96 0.80
CA ARG A 18 -20.88 31.03 0.12
C ARG A 18 -19.98 32.11 -0.48
N LYS A 19 -18.81 32.37 0.14
CA LYS A 19 -17.89 33.44 -0.28
C LYS A 19 -16.63 32.91 -0.97
N GLY A 20 -16.43 31.59 -1.03
CA GLY A 20 -15.36 30.95 -1.79
C GLY A 20 -13.94 31.14 -1.22
N TYR A 21 -13.80 31.31 0.09
CA TYR A 21 -12.49 31.45 0.74
C TYR A 21 -12.36 30.61 2.02
N LEU A 22 -11.10 30.35 2.38
CA LEU A 22 -10.67 29.71 3.63
C LEU A 22 -9.82 30.71 4.42
N ASP A 23 -10.21 31.00 5.66
CA ASP A 23 -9.38 31.72 6.63
C ASP A 23 -8.58 30.73 7.48
N ILE A 24 -7.28 30.97 7.64
CA ILE A 24 -6.38 30.21 8.50
C ILE A 24 -5.82 31.17 9.54
N PHE A 25 -5.87 30.78 10.82
CA PHE A 25 -5.39 31.59 11.92
C PHE A 25 -4.17 30.91 12.56
N THR A 26 -3.10 31.66 12.75
CA THR A 26 -1.97 31.18 13.55
C THR A 26 -2.32 31.23 15.04
N LYS A 27 -1.59 30.49 15.87
CA LYS A 27 -1.76 30.55 17.34
C LYS A 27 -1.41 31.92 17.93
N SER A 28 -0.66 32.75 17.20
CA SER A 28 -0.36 34.15 17.54
C SER A 28 -1.47 35.13 17.12
N GLY A 29 -2.55 34.66 16.47
CA GLY A 29 -3.70 35.47 16.06
C GLY A 29 -3.60 36.08 14.66
N GLU A 30 -2.53 35.79 13.90
CA GLU A 30 -2.39 36.28 12.53
C GLU A 30 -3.33 35.53 11.57
N ARG A 31 -4.04 36.28 10.71
CA ARG A 31 -5.01 35.73 9.76
C ARG A 31 -4.45 35.72 8.34
N THR A 32 -4.50 34.55 7.70
CA THR A 32 -4.20 34.38 6.27
C THR A 32 -5.46 33.90 5.54
N ARG A 33 -5.82 34.56 4.43
CA ARG A 33 -7.01 34.23 3.64
C ARG A 33 -6.65 33.65 2.28
N CYS A 34 -7.19 32.47 1.97
CA CYS A 34 -6.98 31.74 0.73
C CYS A 34 -8.25 31.75 -0.13
N TRP A 35 -8.15 32.22 -1.38
CA TRP A 35 -9.30 32.34 -2.30
C TRP A 35 -9.31 31.25 -3.37
N ASN A 36 -10.50 30.72 -3.68
CA ASN A 36 -10.69 29.67 -4.69
C ASN A 36 -10.94 30.21 -6.11
N ARG A 37 -11.25 31.50 -6.30
CA ARG A 37 -11.52 32.12 -7.61
C ARG A 37 -10.59 33.30 -7.91
N ALA A 38 -10.36 33.52 -9.20
CA ALA A 38 -9.34 34.43 -9.75
C ALA A 38 -9.59 35.93 -9.51
N ASP A 39 -10.73 36.32 -8.93
CA ASP A 39 -11.14 37.72 -8.91
C ASP A 39 -11.49 38.19 -7.49
N ARG A 40 -10.56 38.98 -6.91
CA ARG A 40 -10.79 40.26 -6.19
C ARG A 40 -9.63 40.60 -5.25
N THR A 41 -9.06 41.77 -5.50
CA THR A 41 -7.87 42.39 -4.92
C THR A 41 -8.13 43.20 -3.64
N ILE A 42 -9.15 42.91 -2.84
CA ILE A 42 -9.43 43.72 -1.64
C ILE A 42 -9.78 42.82 -0.45
N GLY A 43 -8.74 42.43 0.29
CA GLY A 43 -8.86 41.97 1.67
C GLY A 43 -8.78 43.14 2.65
N PRO A 44 -9.26 43.00 3.90
CA PRO A 44 -9.07 44.02 4.93
C PRO A 44 -7.57 44.32 5.15
N PRO A 45 -7.19 45.56 5.53
CA PRO A 45 -5.80 45.89 5.81
C PRO A 45 -5.19 44.94 6.86
N GLY A 46 -3.94 44.50 6.64
CA GLY A 46 -3.23 43.61 7.57
C GLY A 46 -3.46 42.11 7.39
N VAL A 47 -4.14 41.66 6.32
CA VAL A 47 -4.40 40.23 6.05
C VAL A 47 -3.59 39.77 4.84
N LYS A 48 -2.74 38.75 5.02
CA LYS A 48 -2.02 38.13 3.89
C LYS A 48 -3.02 37.36 3.00
N ALA A 49 -3.11 37.75 1.73
CA ALA A 49 -3.99 37.13 0.73
C ALA A 49 -3.18 36.21 -0.19
N LEU A 50 -3.63 34.96 -0.35
CA LEU A 50 -2.96 33.96 -1.19
C LEU A 50 -3.94 33.32 -2.20
N ARG A 51 -3.45 33.13 -3.43
CA ARG A 51 -4.18 32.45 -4.52
C ARG A 51 -3.75 30.99 -4.61
N VAL A 52 -4.72 30.07 -4.54
CA VAL A 52 -4.48 28.62 -4.60
C VAL A 52 -3.85 28.17 -5.92
N ALA A 53 -4.08 28.90 -7.02
CA ALA A 53 -3.57 28.58 -8.35
C ALA A 53 -2.14 29.12 -8.66
N GLN A 54 -1.56 29.98 -7.81
CA GLN A 54 -0.21 30.57 -8.01
C GLN A 54 0.82 30.06 -7.00
N THR A 55 0.50 29.02 -6.23
CA THR A 55 1.42 28.43 -5.28
C THR A 55 2.20 27.30 -5.96
N GLU A 56 3.28 27.68 -6.65
CA GLU A 56 4.39 26.74 -6.85
C GLU A 56 4.94 26.33 -5.48
N ALA A 57 5.47 25.10 -5.37
CA ALA A 57 6.04 24.57 -4.13
C ALA A 57 7.16 25.47 -3.54
N SER A 58 7.78 26.30 -4.38
CA SER A 58 8.77 27.34 -4.03
C SER A 58 8.17 28.48 -3.19
N SER A 59 6.96 28.94 -3.50
CA SER A 59 6.27 30.01 -2.76
C SER A 59 5.80 29.54 -1.38
N ILE A 60 5.40 28.27 -1.26
CA ILE A 60 5.13 27.63 0.03
C ILE A 60 6.43 27.50 0.83
N GLN A 61 7.56 27.16 0.21
CA GLN A 61 8.86 27.12 0.89
C GLN A 61 9.31 28.49 1.42
N GLN A 62 9.05 29.59 0.71
CA GLN A 62 9.34 30.94 1.22
C GLN A 62 8.41 31.34 2.37
N LEU A 63 7.14 30.96 2.32
CA LEU A 63 6.20 31.19 3.43
C LEU A 63 6.61 30.39 4.67
N VAL A 64 7.03 29.12 4.50
CA VAL A 64 7.51 28.23 5.55
C VAL A 64 8.83 28.72 6.17
N ARG A 65 9.69 29.43 5.41
CA ARG A 65 10.93 30.02 5.92
C ARG A 65 10.74 31.30 6.74
N SER A 66 9.63 32.01 6.56
CA SER A 66 9.33 33.25 7.32
C SER A 66 8.56 33.01 8.62
N VAL A 67 8.14 31.76 8.88
CA VAL A 67 7.57 31.36 10.16
C VAL A 67 8.71 30.81 11.03
N SER A 68 9.15 31.63 11.98
CA SER A 68 10.12 31.28 13.01
C SER A 68 9.53 30.26 13.99
N ASP A 69 9.40 29.02 13.55
CA ASP A 69 9.27 27.85 14.42
C ASP A 69 9.54 26.59 13.58
N ALA A 70 10.82 26.25 13.44
CA ALA A 70 11.34 25.16 12.63
C ALA A 70 10.86 23.74 13.06
N ASN A 71 10.02 23.64 14.09
CA ASN A 71 9.56 22.37 14.66
C ASN A 71 8.11 21.98 14.33
N ARG A 72 7.37 22.74 13.50
CA ARG A 72 5.93 22.46 13.29
C ARG A 72 5.44 22.25 11.86
N LEU A 73 6.33 22.19 10.86
CA LEU A 73 5.98 21.86 9.47
C LEU A 73 6.76 20.64 8.96
N GLN A 74 6.46 19.48 9.54
CA GLN A 74 6.91 18.17 9.02
C GLN A 74 5.73 17.43 8.39
N ILE A 75 5.39 17.77 7.14
CA ILE A 75 4.45 16.95 6.36
C ILE A 75 5.24 16.16 5.33
N GLY A 76 5.33 14.85 5.54
CA GLY A 76 5.61 13.84 4.51
C GLY A 76 7.07 13.59 4.12
N ARG A 77 8.05 14.34 4.62
CA ARG A 77 9.46 14.08 4.30
C ARG A 77 10.02 12.97 5.19
N VAL A 78 10.70 12.00 4.57
CA VAL A 78 11.43 10.92 5.26
C VAL A 78 12.49 11.54 6.17
N SER A 79 12.47 11.20 7.46
CA SER A 79 13.50 11.68 8.40
C SER A 79 14.77 10.83 8.34
N LEU A 80 15.87 11.32 8.93
CA LEU A 80 17.09 10.52 9.10
C LEU A 80 16.80 9.26 9.93
N ASP A 81 16.04 9.38 11.02
CA ASP A 81 15.64 8.23 11.84
C ASP A 81 14.86 7.17 11.05
N ASP A 82 14.02 7.61 10.10
CA ASP A 82 13.30 6.70 9.22
C ASP A 82 14.28 5.94 8.31
N ILE A 83 15.28 6.63 7.76
CA ILE A 83 16.29 6.01 6.89
C ILE A 83 17.14 5.04 7.69
N GLU A 84 17.65 5.45 8.85
CA GLU A 84 18.43 4.58 9.73
C GLU A 84 17.63 3.34 10.13
N LYS A 85 16.37 3.50 10.52
CA LYS A 85 15.48 2.38 10.83
C LYS A 85 15.28 1.46 9.62
N ALA A 86 15.22 1.99 8.41
CA ALA A 86 15.08 1.20 7.18
C ALA A 86 16.39 0.49 6.78
N LEU A 87 17.54 1.07 7.12
CA LEU A 87 18.86 0.49 6.87
C LEU A 87 19.22 -0.60 7.87
N ARG A 88 18.70 -0.54 9.12
CA ARG A 88 18.89 -1.60 10.12
C ARG A 88 18.50 -2.98 9.57
N PRO A 89 19.30 -4.02 9.84
CA PRO A 89 18.92 -5.38 9.47
C PRO A 89 17.61 -5.74 10.17
N LYS A 90 16.67 -6.33 9.44
CA LYS A 90 15.44 -6.82 10.05
C LYS A 90 15.79 -7.96 11.00
N LYS A 91 15.27 -7.91 12.23
CA LYS A 91 15.38 -9.05 13.16
C LYS A 91 14.70 -10.26 12.52
N TYR A 92 15.45 -11.33 12.30
CA TYR A 92 14.89 -12.60 11.89
C TYR A 92 14.01 -13.12 13.04
N LEU A 93 12.77 -13.50 12.70
CA LEU A 93 11.85 -14.16 13.61
C LEU A 93 11.76 -15.60 13.14
N ASP A 94 12.21 -16.56 13.96
CA ASP A 94 12.02 -17.96 13.62
C ASP A 94 10.52 -18.25 13.67
N PRO A 95 9.90 -18.76 12.60
CA PRO A 95 8.49 -19.11 12.64
C PRO A 95 8.13 -20.03 13.81
N LYS A 96 9.04 -20.89 14.28
CA LYS A 96 8.82 -21.78 15.44
C LYS A 96 8.58 -21.04 16.75
N ASP A 97 9.04 -19.79 16.88
CA ASP A 97 8.88 -19.00 18.11
C ASP A 97 7.42 -18.55 18.31
N LYS A 98 6.64 -18.44 17.23
CA LYS A 98 5.27 -17.92 17.25
C LYS A 98 4.23 -18.89 16.70
N LEU A 99 4.60 -19.76 15.77
CA LEU A 99 3.71 -20.73 15.15
C LEU A 99 3.40 -21.88 16.14
N PRO A 100 2.13 -22.16 16.44
CA PRO A 100 1.76 -23.30 17.29
C PRO A 100 2.32 -24.64 16.78
N LYS A 101 2.72 -25.51 17.72
CA LYS A 101 3.46 -26.76 17.43
C LYS A 101 2.77 -27.68 16.42
N HIS A 102 1.45 -27.77 16.46
CA HIS A 102 0.68 -28.62 15.55
C HIS A 102 0.66 -28.10 14.10
N TYR A 103 1.07 -26.85 13.85
CA TYR A 103 1.26 -26.34 12.48
C TYR A 103 2.69 -26.48 11.97
N TRP A 104 3.62 -27.05 12.74
CA TRP A 104 5.03 -27.11 12.37
C TRP A 104 5.31 -27.90 11.08
N GLN A 105 4.41 -28.78 10.66
CA GLN A 105 4.52 -29.45 9.36
C GLN A 105 4.39 -28.48 8.16
N TRP A 106 3.80 -27.30 8.36
CA TRP A 106 3.70 -26.23 7.36
C TRP A 106 4.66 -25.06 7.61
N LEU A 107 5.80 -25.28 8.28
CA LEU A 107 6.80 -24.22 8.51
C LEU A 107 7.25 -23.53 7.22
N ALA A 108 7.29 -24.26 6.10
CA ALA A 108 7.62 -23.71 4.79
C ALA A 108 6.64 -22.61 4.33
N ALA A 109 5.38 -22.64 4.78
CA ALA A 109 4.41 -21.57 4.54
C ALA A 109 4.84 -20.23 5.14
N PHE A 110 5.78 -20.21 6.07
CA PHE A 110 6.27 -18.99 6.75
C PHE A 110 7.74 -18.67 6.41
N SER A 111 8.30 -19.30 5.37
CA SER A 111 9.69 -19.11 4.99
C SER A 111 9.91 -17.80 4.21
N GLN A 112 10.65 -16.87 4.80
CA GLN A 112 11.08 -15.65 4.10
C GLN A 112 11.98 -15.96 2.90
N GLN A 113 12.79 -17.02 2.97
CA GLN A 113 13.69 -17.42 1.89
C GLN A 113 12.90 -17.88 0.67
N LEU A 114 11.90 -18.74 0.86
CA LEU A 114 10.97 -19.11 -0.22
C LEU A 114 10.22 -17.88 -0.72
N ALA A 115 9.91 -16.95 0.19
CA ALA A 115 9.17 -15.76 -0.17
C ALA A 115 9.95 -14.80 -1.09
N ASP A 116 11.26 -14.80 -0.97
CA ASP A 116 12.20 -13.95 -1.71
C ASP A 116 12.66 -14.57 -3.04
N GLN A 117 12.22 -15.79 -3.35
CA GLN A 117 12.47 -16.41 -4.66
C GLN A 117 11.57 -15.80 -5.72
N LEU A 118 12.11 -15.69 -6.92
CA LEU A 118 11.39 -15.26 -8.10
C LEU A 118 10.27 -16.28 -8.41
N PRO A 119 8.98 -15.88 -8.36
CA PRO A 119 7.89 -16.80 -8.63
C PRO A 119 7.92 -17.29 -10.09
N PRO A 120 7.39 -18.50 -10.36
CA PRO A 120 7.24 -18.97 -11.73
C PRO A 120 6.15 -18.15 -12.46
N HIS A 121 6.24 -18.13 -13.79
CA HIS A 121 5.15 -17.66 -14.64
C HIS A 121 3.94 -18.60 -14.51
N ARG A 122 2.74 -18.02 -14.43
CA ARG A 122 1.48 -18.74 -14.29
C ARG A 122 0.53 -18.27 -15.40
N PRO A 123 0.35 -19.06 -16.48
CA PRO A 123 -0.55 -18.71 -17.57
C PRO A 123 -1.96 -18.38 -17.05
N GLY A 124 -2.50 -17.22 -17.46
CA GLY A 124 -3.80 -16.73 -17.04
C GLY A 124 -3.84 -15.98 -15.69
N ILE A 125 -2.74 -16.02 -14.91
CA ILE A 125 -2.61 -15.31 -13.64
C ILE A 125 -1.60 -14.16 -13.72
N ASP A 126 -0.56 -14.28 -14.53
CA ASP A 126 0.45 -13.22 -14.67
C ASP A 126 -0.19 -11.85 -14.97
N HIS A 127 0.32 -10.82 -14.32
CA HIS A 127 -0.28 -9.49 -14.35
C HIS A 127 -0.06 -8.84 -15.71
N LYS A 128 -1.18 -8.54 -16.37
CA LYS A 128 -1.21 -7.81 -17.64
C LYS A 128 -1.43 -6.32 -17.38
N ILE A 129 -0.81 -5.49 -18.22
CA ILE A 129 -0.91 -4.04 -18.22
C ILE A 129 -1.51 -3.61 -19.58
N PRO A 130 -2.83 -3.84 -19.80
CA PRO A 130 -3.51 -3.44 -21.03
C PRO A 130 -3.56 -1.92 -21.11
N LEU A 131 -2.99 -1.34 -22.16
CA LEU A 131 -3.01 0.09 -22.39
C LEU A 131 -4.30 0.51 -23.11
N LYS A 132 -4.80 1.70 -22.80
CA LYS A 132 -5.91 2.33 -23.51
C LYS A 132 -5.49 2.59 -24.94
N ARG A 133 -6.47 2.58 -25.84
CA ARG A 133 -6.28 2.84 -27.25
C ARG A 133 -6.91 4.16 -27.63
N ASP A 134 -6.23 4.90 -28.50
CA ASP A 134 -6.75 6.12 -29.09
C ASP A 134 -7.81 5.82 -30.17
N ARG A 135 -8.32 6.88 -30.81
CA ARG A 135 -9.34 6.77 -31.88
C ARG A 135 -8.86 5.98 -33.10
N ASN A 136 -7.55 5.88 -33.29
CA ASN A 136 -6.93 5.16 -34.40
C ASN A 136 -6.57 3.71 -34.01
N GLY A 137 -6.91 3.29 -32.78
CA GLY A 137 -6.62 1.95 -32.27
C GLY A 137 -5.17 1.76 -31.77
N VAL A 138 -4.37 2.83 -31.71
CA VAL A 138 -2.99 2.80 -31.24
C VAL A 138 -2.96 2.86 -29.72
N GLU A 139 -2.14 2.02 -29.08
CA GLU A 139 -1.99 2.02 -27.63
C GLU A 139 -1.31 3.32 -27.15
N GLU A 140 -1.86 3.94 -26.12
CA GLU A 140 -1.27 5.09 -25.45
C GLU A 140 0.02 4.65 -24.74
N PRO A 141 1.21 5.09 -25.18
CA PRO A 141 2.46 4.59 -24.64
C PRO A 141 2.66 5.06 -23.19
N PRO A 142 3.27 4.23 -22.33
CA PRO A 142 3.63 4.67 -20.98
C PRO A 142 4.56 5.90 -21.03
N PRO A 143 4.41 6.85 -20.09
CA PRO A 143 5.17 8.08 -20.14
C PRO A 143 6.63 7.87 -19.71
N TYR A 144 7.48 8.83 -20.10
CA TYR A 144 8.82 8.98 -19.56
C TYR A 144 8.84 10.10 -18.50
N GLY A 145 8.83 9.70 -17.23
CA GLY A 145 8.73 10.57 -16.08
C GLY A 145 10.04 11.24 -15.68
N PRO A 146 9.95 12.28 -14.82
CA PRO A 146 11.13 13.00 -14.34
C PRO A 146 12.00 12.15 -13.42
N LEU A 147 13.24 12.58 -13.20
CA LEU A 147 14.09 12.05 -12.14
C LEU A 147 14.04 13.00 -10.94
N TYR A 148 13.60 12.51 -9.78
CA TYR A 148 13.56 13.31 -8.56
C TYR A 148 14.92 13.33 -7.84
N GLY A 149 15.27 14.51 -7.31
CA GLY A 149 16.47 14.68 -6.51
C GLY A 149 16.37 13.99 -5.14
N MET A 150 17.48 13.45 -4.65
CA MET A 150 17.59 12.76 -3.37
C MET A 150 18.85 13.20 -2.62
N ASN A 151 18.76 13.24 -1.29
CA ASN A 151 19.91 13.46 -0.42
C ASN A 151 20.79 12.20 -0.31
N LYS A 152 21.91 12.30 0.41
CA LYS A 152 22.91 11.22 0.50
C LYS A 152 22.35 9.96 1.17
N GLU A 153 21.52 10.14 2.19
CA GLU A 153 20.96 9.07 3.01
C GLU A 153 19.84 8.32 2.27
N GLU A 154 18.99 9.05 1.56
CA GLU A 154 17.98 8.50 0.65
C GLU A 154 18.65 7.67 -0.47
N LEU A 155 19.77 8.15 -1.00
CA LEU A 155 20.56 7.43 -2.00
C LEU A 155 21.19 6.14 -1.45
N LEU A 156 21.63 6.15 -0.19
CA LEU A 156 22.14 4.94 0.48
C LEU A 156 21.04 3.89 0.63
N TYR A 157 19.86 4.31 1.09
CA TYR A 157 18.67 3.44 1.15
C TYR A 157 18.26 2.91 -0.23
N LEU A 158 18.26 3.79 -1.24
CA LEU A 158 17.95 3.41 -2.62
C LEU A 158 18.92 2.36 -3.16
N ARG A 159 20.24 2.56 -2.98
CA ARG A 159 21.25 1.60 -3.43
C ARG A 159 21.08 0.24 -2.76
N LYS A 160 20.84 0.21 -1.45
CA LYS A 160 20.54 -1.04 -0.73
C LYS A 160 19.29 -1.72 -1.31
N THR A 161 18.21 -0.97 -1.49
CA THR A 161 16.95 -1.48 -2.03
C THR A 161 17.11 -2.07 -3.43
N LEU A 162 17.83 -1.37 -4.32
CA LEU A 162 18.13 -1.88 -5.66
C LEU A 162 18.95 -3.16 -5.62
N THR A 163 19.96 -3.22 -4.76
CA THR A 163 20.81 -4.41 -4.58
C THR A 163 19.97 -5.60 -4.12
N ASP A 164 19.10 -5.40 -3.14
CA ASP A 164 18.21 -6.45 -2.62
C ASP A 164 17.23 -6.94 -3.69
N LEU A 165 16.62 -6.04 -4.46
CA LEU A 165 15.65 -6.40 -5.51
C LEU A 165 16.31 -7.09 -6.71
N LEU A 166 17.52 -6.65 -7.09
CA LEU A 166 18.32 -7.30 -8.14
C LEU A 166 18.77 -8.70 -7.69
N GLY A 167 19.23 -8.85 -6.45
CA GLY A 167 19.64 -10.15 -5.90
C GLY A 167 18.50 -11.18 -5.87
N LYS A 168 17.26 -10.73 -5.74
CA LYS A 168 16.05 -11.58 -5.82
C LYS A 168 15.55 -11.82 -7.25
N ASN A 169 16.17 -11.20 -8.25
CA ASN A 169 15.68 -11.13 -9.62
C ASN A 169 14.26 -10.54 -9.74
N PHE A 170 13.80 -9.74 -8.77
CA PHE A 170 12.50 -9.08 -8.81
C PHE A 170 12.49 -7.91 -9.80
N ILE A 171 13.65 -7.31 -10.01
CA ILE A 171 13.90 -6.30 -11.04
C ILE A 171 15.10 -6.71 -11.89
N ARG A 172 15.23 -6.09 -13.07
CA ARG A 172 16.41 -6.18 -13.94
C ARG A 172 16.73 -4.82 -14.54
N VAL A 173 17.94 -4.65 -15.07
CA VAL A 173 18.31 -3.46 -15.85
C VAL A 173 17.42 -3.38 -17.09
N SER A 174 16.95 -2.17 -17.40
CA SER A 174 16.02 -1.93 -18.50
C SER A 174 16.61 -0.99 -19.55
N GLN A 175 16.13 -1.13 -20.79
CA GLN A 175 16.34 -0.20 -21.90
C GLN A 175 15.00 0.37 -22.39
N SER A 176 13.97 0.34 -21.54
CA SER A 176 12.62 0.75 -21.88
C SER A 176 12.56 2.21 -22.36
N PRO A 177 11.74 2.51 -23.39
CA PRO A 177 11.46 3.89 -23.80
C PRO A 177 10.57 4.63 -22.80
N ALA A 178 10.06 3.96 -21.77
CA ALA A 178 9.25 4.52 -20.71
C ALA A 178 9.97 4.46 -19.37
N ALA A 179 9.57 5.32 -18.42
CA ALA A 179 10.09 5.27 -17.07
C ALA A 179 9.19 5.99 -16.07
N ALA A 180 8.90 5.38 -14.94
CA ALA A 180 8.27 6.05 -13.81
C ALA A 180 9.33 6.61 -12.83
N PRO A 181 9.09 7.76 -12.17
CA PRO A 181 9.93 8.21 -11.06
C PRO A 181 9.77 7.30 -9.84
N ILE A 182 10.75 7.35 -8.93
CA ILE A 182 10.63 6.71 -7.61
C ILE A 182 10.44 7.74 -6.50
N LEU A 183 9.67 7.35 -5.49
CA LEU A 183 9.35 8.14 -4.30
C LEU A 183 9.71 7.34 -3.05
N LEU A 184 10.27 8.03 -2.06
CA LEU A 184 10.50 7.47 -0.73
C LEU A 184 9.44 8.01 0.22
N VAL A 185 8.65 7.11 0.79
CA VAL A 185 7.50 7.46 1.65
C VAL A 185 7.72 6.93 3.05
N ARG A 186 7.44 7.76 4.06
CA ARG A 186 7.53 7.35 5.48
C ARG A 186 6.49 6.27 5.80
N LYS A 187 6.91 5.23 6.53
CA LYS A 187 5.99 4.21 7.07
C LYS A 187 5.33 4.70 8.37
N PRO A 188 4.05 4.35 8.62
CA PRO A 188 3.49 4.45 9.96
C PRO A 188 4.35 3.67 10.97
N GLY A 189 4.74 4.31 12.07
CA GLY A 189 5.67 3.73 13.04
C GLY A 189 7.16 3.89 12.67
N GLY A 190 7.49 4.61 11.60
CA GLY A 190 8.85 4.94 11.19
C GLY A 190 9.47 3.93 10.22
N GLY A 191 10.46 4.39 9.47
CA GLY A 191 11.06 3.65 8.36
C GLY A 191 10.64 4.20 6.99
N VAL A 192 11.21 3.64 5.93
CA VAL A 192 11.00 4.10 4.55
C VAL A 192 10.32 3.01 3.71
N ARG A 193 9.47 3.44 2.78
CA ARG A 193 8.88 2.64 1.71
C ARG A 193 9.42 3.14 0.37
N PHE A 194 10.00 2.22 -0.39
CA PHE A 194 10.31 2.44 -1.80
C PHE A 194 9.01 2.33 -2.61
N CYS A 195 8.63 3.39 -3.30
CA CYS A 195 7.46 3.44 -4.15
C CYS A 195 7.88 3.87 -5.56
N VAL A 196 7.29 3.25 -6.57
CA VAL A 196 7.38 3.75 -7.95
C VAL A 196 6.09 4.51 -8.25
N ASP A 197 6.21 5.72 -8.78
CA ASP A 197 5.06 6.57 -9.08
C ASP A 197 4.45 6.21 -10.45
N TYR A 198 3.63 5.17 -10.46
CA TYR A 198 2.95 4.71 -11.66
C TYR A 198 1.70 5.54 -12.03
N ARG A 199 1.44 6.71 -11.43
CA ARG A 199 0.24 7.50 -11.76
C ARG A 199 0.09 7.75 -13.26
N GLY A 200 1.18 8.12 -13.95
CA GLY A 200 1.16 8.33 -15.39
C GLY A 200 0.89 7.05 -16.21
N LEU A 201 1.42 5.90 -15.79
CA LEU A 201 1.11 4.61 -16.42
C LEU A 201 -0.34 4.18 -16.14
N ASN A 202 -0.78 4.35 -14.90
CA ASN A 202 -2.11 3.96 -14.42
C ASN A 202 -3.23 4.71 -15.12
N GLU A 203 -3.02 5.98 -15.47
CA GLU A 203 -3.97 6.78 -16.26
C GLU A 203 -4.19 6.21 -17.66
N ARG A 204 -3.16 5.57 -18.23
CA ARG A 204 -3.17 4.94 -19.56
C ARG A 204 -3.53 3.46 -19.53
N THR A 205 -3.64 2.86 -18.34
CA THR A 205 -3.96 1.43 -18.20
C THR A 205 -5.47 1.24 -18.10
N VAL A 206 -6.01 0.22 -18.77
CA VAL A 206 -7.41 -0.20 -18.64
C VAL A 206 -7.61 -0.81 -17.25
N LYS A 207 -8.60 -0.30 -16.51
CA LYS A 207 -8.84 -0.72 -15.12
C LYS A 207 -9.52 -2.09 -15.08
N ASP A 208 -8.86 -3.06 -14.44
CA ASP A 208 -9.51 -4.33 -14.05
C ASP A 208 -10.40 -4.08 -12.82
N ARG A 209 -11.68 -4.44 -12.94
CA ARG A 209 -12.71 -4.31 -11.89
C ARG A 209 -13.12 -5.69 -11.36
N TYR A 210 -12.16 -6.58 -11.17
CA TYR A 210 -12.40 -7.87 -10.54
C TYR A 210 -13.12 -7.69 -9.19
N PRO A 211 -14.18 -8.49 -8.91
CA PRO A 211 -14.97 -8.33 -7.71
C PRO A 211 -14.14 -8.63 -6.46
N LEU A 212 -14.25 -7.75 -5.46
CA LEU A 212 -13.77 -8.00 -4.11
C LEU A 212 -14.92 -8.55 -3.25
N PRO A 213 -14.65 -9.38 -2.24
CA PRO A 213 -15.68 -9.84 -1.31
C PRO A 213 -16.42 -8.68 -0.67
N LEU A 214 -17.73 -8.83 -0.50
CA LEU A 214 -18.55 -7.85 0.19
C LEU A 214 -18.29 -7.93 1.69
N ILE A 215 -17.67 -6.87 2.23
CA ILE A 215 -17.27 -6.79 3.64
C ILE A 215 -18.43 -7.15 4.59
N ARG A 216 -19.65 -6.64 4.31
CA ARG A 216 -20.83 -6.91 5.15
C ARG A 216 -21.21 -8.40 5.20
N GLU A 217 -21.09 -9.10 4.08
CA GLU A 217 -21.42 -10.53 4.00
C GLU A 217 -20.36 -11.37 4.68
N THR A 218 -19.08 -11.07 4.42
CA THR A 218 -17.96 -11.69 5.13
C THR A 218 -18.08 -11.53 6.64
N LEU A 219 -18.37 -10.31 7.11
CA LEU A 219 -18.57 -10.04 8.53
C LEU A 219 -19.76 -10.82 9.12
N ARG A 220 -20.88 -10.93 8.39
CA ARG A 220 -22.04 -11.72 8.84
C ARG A 220 -21.67 -13.18 9.04
N ASN A 221 -20.94 -13.79 8.10
CA ASN A 221 -20.51 -15.19 8.21
C ASN A 221 -19.57 -15.39 9.40
N MET A 222 -18.66 -14.43 9.62
CA MET A 222 -17.75 -14.44 10.76
C MET A 222 -18.43 -14.22 12.11
N GLY A 223 -19.57 -13.53 12.16
CA GLY A 223 -20.28 -13.21 13.41
C GLY A 223 -20.77 -14.44 14.19
N HIS A 224 -20.89 -15.58 13.52
CA HIS A 224 -21.25 -16.87 14.14
C HIS A 224 -20.04 -17.73 14.49
N ALA A 225 -18.81 -17.29 14.19
CA ALA A 225 -17.62 -18.07 14.44
C ALA A 225 -17.13 -17.93 15.88
N ARG A 226 -16.51 -19.00 16.37
CA ARG A 226 -15.88 -19.11 17.69
C ARG A 226 -14.36 -18.96 17.62
N TRP A 227 -13.76 -19.40 16.52
CA TRP A 227 -12.32 -19.41 16.33
C TRP A 227 -11.95 -18.65 15.07
N PHE A 228 -10.92 -17.81 15.19
CA PHE A 228 -10.37 -17.01 14.11
C PHE A 228 -8.90 -17.31 13.90
N THR A 229 -8.45 -17.34 12.66
CA THR A 229 -7.03 -17.35 12.31
C THR A 229 -6.81 -16.46 11.12
N LYS A 230 -5.96 -15.46 11.30
CA LYS A 230 -5.62 -14.46 10.30
C LYS A 230 -4.22 -14.75 9.76
N LEU A 231 -4.11 -14.81 8.44
CA LEU A 231 -2.85 -14.96 7.72
C LEU A 231 -2.64 -13.74 6.81
N ASP A 232 -1.44 -13.17 6.85
CA ASP A 232 -1.01 -12.05 5.98
C ASP A 232 0.00 -12.59 4.97
N ILE A 233 -0.21 -12.41 3.67
CA ILE A 233 0.74 -12.88 2.64
C ILE A 233 1.92 -11.91 2.52
N ILE A 234 3.14 -12.44 2.59
CA ILE A 234 4.38 -11.66 2.43
C ILE A 234 4.42 -11.06 1.02
N ALA A 235 4.34 -9.73 0.96
CA ALA A 235 4.47 -8.96 -0.27
C ALA A 235 3.66 -9.55 -1.44
N ALA A 236 2.38 -9.83 -1.19
CA ALA A 236 1.45 -10.51 -2.10
C ALA A 236 1.65 -10.21 -3.60
N PHE A 237 1.75 -8.94 -4.00
CA PHE A 237 1.88 -8.58 -5.42
C PHE A 237 3.17 -9.11 -6.05
N HIS A 238 4.28 -9.14 -5.30
CA HIS A 238 5.54 -9.70 -5.80
C HIS A 238 5.48 -11.23 -6.03
N LYS A 239 4.38 -11.91 -5.63
CA LYS A 239 4.14 -13.33 -5.91
C LYS A 239 3.61 -13.59 -7.32
N ILE A 240 3.19 -12.54 -8.01
CA ILE A 240 2.69 -12.58 -9.37
C ILE A 240 3.76 -12.04 -10.31
N ARG A 241 4.00 -12.72 -11.42
CA ARG A 241 4.89 -12.24 -12.47
C ARG A 241 4.19 -11.17 -13.29
N ILE A 242 4.97 -10.20 -13.80
CA ILE A 242 4.49 -9.40 -14.94
C ILE A 242 4.37 -10.34 -16.13
N HIS A 243 3.34 -10.15 -16.95
CA HIS A 243 3.14 -10.93 -18.15
C HIS A 243 4.36 -10.81 -19.08
N PRO A 244 4.85 -11.93 -19.66
CA PRO A 244 5.97 -11.88 -20.61
C PRO A 244 5.75 -10.84 -21.72
N GLY A 245 6.75 -9.98 -21.94
CA GLY A 245 6.73 -8.93 -22.94
C GLY A 245 6.12 -7.61 -22.47
N GLU A 246 5.63 -7.52 -21.24
CA GLU A 246 5.07 -6.30 -20.66
C GLU A 246 5.93 -5.69 -19.55
N GLU A 247 7.05 -6.33 -19.18
CA GLU A 247 7.97 -5.89 -18.12
C GLU A 247 8.45 -4.46 -18.36
N TRP A 248 8.78 -4.11 -19.61
CA TRP A 248 9.26 -2.79 -20.01
C TRP A 248 8.30 -1.64 -19.65
N LYS A 249 6.99 -1.90 -19.56
CA LYS A 249 5.97 -0.91 -19.17
C LYS A 249 6.14 -0.50 -17.71
N THR A 250 6.70 -1.38 -16.87
CA THR A 250 6.95 -1.15 -15.44
C THR A 250 8.27 -0.44 -15.16
N ALA A 251 9.02 -0.05 -16.20
CA ALA A 251 10.32 0.57 -16.03
C ALA A 251 10.26 1.80 -15.11
N PHE A 252 11.26 1.95 -14.27
CA PHE A 252 11.40 3.05 -13.34
C PHE A 252 12.84 3.57 -13.34
N ARG A 253 12.96 4.89 -13.21
CA ARG A 253 14.23 5.59 -13.30
C ARG A 253 14.75 5.97 -11.94
N THR A 254 16.05 5.77 -11.77
CA THR A 254 16.79 6.15 -10.57
C THR A 254 18.06 6.91 -10.96
N ARG A 255 18.78 7.45 -9.97
CA ARG A 255 20.11 8.04 -10.19
C ARG A 255 21.15 7.02 -10.66
N TYR A 256 20.92 5.73 -10.40
CA TYR A 256 21.87 4.65 -10.68
C TYR A 256 21.57 3.90 -11.98
N GLY A 257 20.47 4.23 -12.65
CA GLY A 257 20.09 3.58 -13.90
C GLY A 257 18.58 3.42 -14.04
N LEU A 258 18.21 2.76 -15.14
CA LEU A 258 16.85 2.37 -15.47
C LEU A 258 16.68 0.87 -15.17
N TYR A 259 15.58 0.54 -14.49
CA TYR A 259 15.25 -0.82 -14.11
C TYR A 259 13.79 -1.11 -14.42
N GLU A 260 13.45 -2.37 -14.62
CA GLU A 260 12.06 -2.83 -14.81
C GLU A 260 11.77 -4.04 -13.93
N TRP A 261 10.49 -4.27 -13.64
CA TRP A 261 10.06 -5.33 -12.75
C TRP A 261 9.75 -6.63 -13.50
N ASN A 262 10.22 -7.73 -12.94
CA ASN A 262 9.83 -9.08 -13.35
C ASN A 262 8.59 -9.59 -12.59
N VAL A 263 8.34 -9.05 -11.40
CA VAL A 263 7.19 -9.34 -10.53
C VAL A 263 6.30 -8.12 -10.39
N THR A 264 5.02 -8.26 -10.08
CA THR A 264 4.08 -7.14 -10.02
C THR A 264 4.41 -6.18 -8.87
N PRO A 265 4.89 -4.95 -9.14
CA PRO A 265 5.16 -3.99 -8.08
C PRO A 265 3.90 -3.38 -7.50
N PHE A 266 4.04 -2.85 -6.29
CA PHE A 266 3.02 -1.99 -5.70
C PHE A 266 2.81 -0.72 -6.53
N GLY A 267 1.56 -0.25 -6.59
CA GLY A 267 1.20 0.99 -7.25
C GLY A 267 0.67 0.83 -8.67
N LEU A 268 0.72 -0.35 -9.28
CA LEU A 268 0.09 -0.60 -10.59
C LEU A 268 -1.44 -0.73 -10.47
N THR A 269 -2.15 -0.12 -11.41
CA THR A 269 -3.57 -0.34 -11.64
C THR A 269 -3.83 -1.81 -11.98
N GLY A 270 -4.83 -2.42 -11.33
CA GLY A 270 -5.21 -3.81 -11.60
C GLY A 270 -4.39 -4.87 -10.84
N ALA A 271 -3.24 -4.51 -10.25
CA ALA A 271 -2.46 -5.47 -9.44
C ALA A 271 -3.27 -6.10 -8.29
N PRO A 272 -4.09 -5.35 -7.51
CA PRO A 272 -4.96 -5.96 -6.49
C PRO A 272 -6.00 -6.91 -7.10
N ALA A 273 -6.55 -6.57 -8.28
CA ALA A 273 -7.53 -7.41 -8.97
C ALA A 273 -6.90 -8.73 -9.46
N THR A 274 -5.69 -8.67 -10.00
CA THR A 274 -4.93 -9.87 -10.39
C THR A 274 -4.65 -10.76 -9.18
N PHE A 275 -4.17 -10.18 -8.06
CA PHE A 275 -3.91 -10.97 -6.86
C PHE A 275 -5.19 -11.56 -6.26
N GLN A 276 -6.29 -10.78 -6.22
CA GLN A 276 -7.58 -11.27 -5.75
C GLN A 276 -8.06 -12.47 -6.59
N ARG A 277 -7.92 -12.41 -7.92
CA ARG A 277 -8.26 -13.53 -8.79
C ARG A 277 -7.42 -14.77 -8.47
N TYR A 278 -6.14 -14.59 -8.22
CA TYR A 278 -5.23 -15.67 -7.87
C TYR A 278 -5.59 -16.33 -6.54
N ILE A 279 -5.81 -15.54 -5.49
CA ILE A 279 -6.16 -16.09 -4.18
C ILE A 279 -7.55 -16.72 -4.20
N ASN A 280 -8.49 -16.17 -4.95
CA ASN A 280 -9.81 -16.76 -5.14
C ASN A 280 -9.73 -18.11 -5.85
N GLN A 281 -8.88 -18.26 -6.86
CA GLN A 281 -8.67 -19.55 -7.52
C GLN A 281 -8.01 -20.56 -6.57
N THR A 282 -7.06 -20.10 -5.75
CA THR A 282 -6.29 -20.94 -4.81
C THR A 282 -7.17 -21.51 -3.70
N LEU A 283 -8.05 -20.67 -3.13
CA LEU A 283 -8.88 -21.03 -1.98
C LEU A 283 -10.35 -21.28 -2.36
N ARG A 284 -10.63 -21.46 -3.64
CA ARG A 284 -11.99 -21.47 -4.22
C ARG A 284 -12.96 -22.39 -3.48
N GLU A 285 -12.48 -23.56 -3.07
CA GLU A 285 -13.27 -24.59 -2.37
C GLU A 285 -13.61 -24.25 -0.92
N TYR A 286 -12.91 -23.27 -0.32
CA TYR A 286 -13.12 -22.87 1.08
C TYR A 286 -13.74 -21.48 1.23
N LEU A 287 -13.73 -20.69 0.14
CA LEU A 287 -14.35 -19.38 0.10
C LEU A 287 -15.83 -19.46 0.43
N ASP A 288 -16.31 -18.51 1.23
CA ASP A 288 -17.69 -18.37 1.70
C ASP A 288 -18.21 -19.50 2.60
N ASP A 289 -17.44 -20.57 2.81
CA ASP A 289 -17.68 -21.58 3.86
C ASP A 289 -16.98 -21.17 5.16
N PHE A 290 -15.66 -21.37 5.24
CA PHE A 290 -14.87 -21.10 6.46
C PHE A 290 -13.66 -20.19 6.22
N VAL A 291 -13.51 -19.66 4.99
CA VAL A 291 -12.42 -18.76 4.60
C VAL A 291 -12.97 -17.54 3.88
N SER A 292 -12.39 -16.38 4.19
CA SER A 292 -12.51 -15.19 3.36
C SER A 292 -11.11 -14.64 3.07
N ALA A 293 -10.90 -14.17 1.83
CA ALA A 293 -9.64 -13.59 1.41
C ALA A 293 -9.91 -12.21 0.80
N TYR A 294 -9.32 -11.17 1.39
CA TYR A 294 -9.35 -9.82 0.87
C TYR A 294 -7.93 -9.39 0.52
N VAL A 295 -7.62 -9.44 -0.78
CA VAL A 295 -6.28 -9.23 -1.31
C VAL A 295 -5.27 -10.09 -0.54
N ASP A 296 -4.40 -9.51 0.29
CA ASP A 296 -3.33 -10.17 1.04
C ASP A 296 -3.73 -10.62 2.46
N ASP A 297 -4.88 -10.17 2.96
CA ASP A 297 -5.45 -10.57 4.26
C ASP A 297 -6.38 -11.79 4.07
N ILE A 298 -6.00 -12.93 4.65
CA ILE A 298 -6.82 -14.15 4.67
C ILE A 298 -7.33 -14.36 6.10
N ILE A 299 -8.63 -14.60 6.24
CA ILE A 299 -9.25 -14.94 7.51
C ILE A 299 -9.92 -16.31 7.41
N ILE A 300 -9.63 -17.14 8.40
CA ILE A 300 -10.20 -18.48 8.58
C ILE A 300 -11.08 -18.40 9.83
N TYR A 301 -12.33 -18.81 9.71
CA TYR A 301 -13.33 -18.68 10.77
C TYR A 301 -14.18 -19.95 10.90
N THR A 302 -14.33 -20.47 12.12
CA THR A 302 -15.12 -21.69 12.36
C THR A 302 -15.93 -21.60 13.65
N ASN A 303 -17.05 -22.31 13.72
CA ASN A 303 -17.93 -22.38 14.89
C ASN A 303 -17.85 -23.73 15.65
N GLY A 304 -17.00 -24.66 15.18
CA GLY A 304 -16.92 -26.01 15.73
C GLY A 304 -15.94 -26.17 16.89
N THR A 305 -15.43 -27.40 17.01
CA THR A 305 -14.34 -27.70 17.95
C THR A 305 -13.04 -27.04 17.49
N LEU A 306 -12.14 -26.74 18.42
CA LEU A 306 -10.81 -26.22 18.08
C LEU A 306 -10.02 -27.20 17.19
N ALA A 307 -10.29 -28.50 17.31
CA ALA A 307 -9.70 -29.52 16.45
C ALA A 307 -10.15 -29.39 14.98
N ASP A 308 -11.45 -29.12 14.73
CA ASP A 308 -11.94 -28.83 13.37
C ASP A 308 -11.30 -27.56 12.82
N HIS A 309 -11.20 -26.50 13.63
CA HIS A 309 -10.53 -25.27 13.24
C HIS A 309 -9.08 -25.51 12.81
N ARG A 310 -8.33 -26.26 13.62
CA ARG A 310 -6.92 -26.60 13.32
C ARG A 310 -6.76 -27.40 12.04
N ARG A 311 -7.64 -28.37 11.79
CA ARG A 311 -7.66 -29.14 10.53
C ARG A 311 -7.85 -28.21 9.34
N LYS A 312 -8.86 -27.33 9.40
CA LYS A 312 -9.17 -26.33 8.35
C LYS A 312 -8.05 -25.33 8.12
N VAL A 313 -7.39 -24.85 9.18
CA VAL A 313 -6.20 -24.01 9.06
C VAL A 313 -5.08 -24.76 8.33
N GLY A 314 -4.88 -26.03 8.67
CA GLY A 314 -3.92 -26.90 7.97
C GLY A 314 -4.20 -27.04 6.47
N GLU A 315 -5.47 -27.23 6.09
CA GLU A 315 -5.91 -27.32 4.70
C GLU A 315 -5.62 -26.04 3.92
N VAL A 316 -5.86 -24.87 4.54
CA VAL A 316 -5.54 -23.57 3.95
C VAL A 316 -4.03 -23.38 3.82
N LEU A 317 -3.25 -23.69 4.86
CA LEU A 317 -1.79 -23.59 4.82
C LEU A 317 -1.20 -24.47 3.72
N GLN A 318 -1.73 -25.68 3.53
CA GLN A 318 -1.31 -26.56 2.46
C GLN A 318 -1.60 -25.93 1.08
N LYS A 319 -2.81 -25.43 0.84
CA LYS A 319 -3.14 -24.76 -0.44
C LYS A 319 -2.26 -23.56 -0.74
N LEU A 320 -1.94 -22.76 0.28
CA LEU A 320 -1.04 -21.62 0.14
C LEU A 320 0.38 -22.08 -0.23
N MET A 321 0.88 -23.15 0.40
CA MET A 321 2.17 -23.74 0.05
C MET A 321 2.21 -24.26 -1.38
N ASP A 322 1.18 -25.00 -1.80
CA ASP A 322 1.06 -25.54 -3.15
C ASP A 322 1.02 -24.41 -4.20
N ALA A 323 0.42 -23.28 -3.85
CA ALA A 323 0.39 -22.06 -4.66
C ALA A 323 1.69 -21.24 -4.60
N GLY A 324 2.67 -21.63 -3.77
CA GLY A 324 3.91 -20.88 -3.57
C GLY A 324 3.70 -19.53 -2.87
N LEU A 325 2.68 -19.43 -2.03
CA LEU A 325 2.37 -18.26 -1.20
C LEU A 325 2.93 -18.48 0.22
N GLN A 326 3.64 -17.48 0.74
CA GLN A 326 4.17 -17.50 2.11
C GLN A 326 3.52 -16.41 2.95
N CYS A 327 3.24 -16.74 4.21
CA CYS A 327 2.61 -15.90 5.20
C CYS A 327 3.64 -15.22 6.10
N ASP A 328 3.36 -13.97 6.48
CA ASP A 328 4.14 -13.20 7.44
C ASP A 328 3.78 -13.67 8.86
N ILE A 329 4.66 -14.46 9.47
CA ILE A 329 4.42 -14.99 10.81
C ILE A 329 4.28 -13.87 11.86
N ALA A 330 4.98 -12.74 11.70
CA ALA A 330 4.93 -11.64 12.65
C ALA A 330 3.55 -10.97 12.66
N LYS A 331 2.84 -10.95 11.53
CA LYS A 331 1.50 -10.39 11.39
C LYS A 331 0.36 -11.42 11.43
N SER A 332 0.67 -12.71 11.31
CA SER A 332 -0.34 -13.76 11.41
C SER A 332 -0.78 -13.97 12.86
N GLU A 333 -2.05 -14.31 13.06
CA GLU A 333 -2.70 -14.53 14.36
C GLU A 333 -3.45 -15.87 14.32
N PHE A 334 -3.26 -16.74 15.31
CA PHE A 334 -3.79 -18.12 15.29
C PHE A 334 -4.73 -18.37 16.45
N GLU A 335 -5.82 -19.09 16.18
CA GLU A 335 -6.75 -19.60 17.21
C GLU A 335 -7.27 -18.53 18.18
N GLN A 336 -7.53 -17.33 17.66
CA GLN A 336 -8.03 -16.21 18.45
C GLN A 336 -9.55 -16.27 18.60
N ASP A 337 -10.07 -15.72 19.71
CA ASP A 337 -11.49 -15.48 19.96
C ASP A 337 -11.94 -14.06 19.54
N SER A 338 -10.99 -13.17 19.27
CA SER A 338 -11.19 -11.82 18.75
C SER A 338 -10.17 -11.50 17.66
N VAL A 339 -10.61 -10.88 16.56
CA VAL A 339 -9.72 -10.54 15.45
C VAL A 339 -10.05 -9.18 14.84
N LYS A 340 -9.00 -8.47 14.42
CA LYS A 340 -9.12 -7.24 13.62
C LYS A 340 -9.09 -7.56 12.13
N TYR A 341 -10.21 -7.32 11.45
CA TYR A 341 -10.35 -7.61 10.02
C TYR A 341 -11.11 -6.49 9.30
N LEU A 342 -10.51 -5.97 8.22
CA LEU A 342 -11.09 -4.92 7.36
C LEU A 342 -11.64 -3.67 8.08
N GLY A 343 -11.02 -3.28 9.21
CA GLY A 343 -11.42 -2.11 10.01
C GLY A 343 -12.49 -2.41 11.07
N PHE A 344 -12.83 -3.67 11.27
CA PHE A 344 -13.76 -4.14 12.29
C PHE A 344 -13.04 -5.06 13.27
N ILE A 345 -13.56 -5.11 14.49
CA ILE A 345 -13.21 -6.10 15.51
C ILE A 345 -14.36 -7.10 15.55
N VAL A 346 -14.05 -8.37 15.34
CA VAL A 346 -15.01 -9.46 15.42
C VAL A 346 -14.68 -10.30 16.65
N GLU A 347 -15.64 -10.43 17.56
CA GLU A 347 -15.49 -11.17 18.81
C GLU A 347 -16.47 -12.34 18.88
N ALA A 348 -15.94 -13.53 19.17
CA ALA A 348 -16.72 -14.75 19.34
C ALA A 348 -17.81 -14.55 20.40
N GLY A 349 -19.08 -14.79 20.02
CA GLY A 349 -20.24 -14.72 20.91
C GLY A 349 -20.67 -13.30 21.33
N LYS A 350 -19.92 -12.25 20.98
CA LYS A 350 -20.25 -10.84 21.32
C LYS A 350 -20.66 -10.01 20.12
N GLY A 351 -20.21 -10.39 18.92
CA GLY A 351 -20.60 -9.75 17.66
C GLY A 351 -19.49 -8.90 17.06
N ILE A 352 -19.87 -7.86 16.32
CA ILE A 352 -18.97 -7.08 15.44
C ILE A 352 -18.98 -5.61 15.85
N HIS A 353 -17.81 -5.03 16.07
CA HIS A 353 -17.63 -3.64 16.46
C HIS A 353 -16.69 -2.91 15.48
N VAL A 354 -16.85 -1.60 15.34
CA VAL A 354 -15.97 -0.76 14.51
C VAL A 354 -14.66 -0.50 15.25
N ASP A 355 -13.51 -0.64 14.59
CA ASP A 355 -12.21 -0.30 15.18
C ASP A 355 -12.03 1.23 15.23
N LEU A 356 -12.24 1.83 16.41
CA LEU A 356 -12.18 3.29 16.64
C LEU A 356 -10.76 3.89 16.54
N LYS A 357 -9.73 3.10 16.28
CA LYS A 357 -8.33 3.53 16.29
C LYS A 357 -7.80 4.04 14.94
N LYS A 358 -8.64 4.20 13.92
CA LYS A 358 -8.21 4.57 12.56
C LYS A 358 -8.76 5.89 12.06
#